data_AF-A0A7X8DHD3-F1
#
_entry.id   AF-A0A7X8DHD3-F1
#
_cell.length_a   1.000
_cell.length_b   1.000
_cell.length_c   1.000
_cell.angle_alpha   90.00
_cell.angle_beta   90.00
_cell.angle_gamma   90.00
#
_symmetry.space_group_name_H-M   'P 1'
#
loop_
_entity.id
_entity.type
_entity.pdbx_description
1 polymer ?
#
loop_
_entity_poly.entity_id
_entity_poly.type
_entity_poly.pdbx_seq_one_letter_code
_entity_poly.pdbx_strand_id
1 'polypeptide(L)' 'ANENVPGLLIAVQPATGDKCERCWMYHDEVGADETHKTLCPRCAQVMKQI' A
#
# COMPACT_ATOMS: atom_id res chain seq x y z
N ALA A 1 -6.64 21.11 13.08
CA ALA A 1 -6.90 22.35 12.33
C ALA A 1 -6.14 22.25 11.01
N ASN A 2 -6.70 22.76 9.91
CA ASN A 2 -5.99 22.79 8.62
C ASN A 2 -5.28 24.14 8.55
N GLU A 3 -3.98 24.17 8.82
CA GLU A 3 -3.16 25.38 8.82
C GLU A 3 -2.59 25.62 7.42
N ASN A 4 -2.71 26.84 6.91
CA ASN A 4 -2.15 27.22 5.62
C ASN A 4 -0.70 27.69 5.82
N VAL A 5 0.26 27.00 5.18
CA VAL A 5 1.69 27.29 5.28
C VAL A 5 2.14 28.03 4.01
N PRO A 6 2.48 29.34 4.08
CA PRO A 6 2.86 30.11 2.91
C PRO A 6 4.09 29.52 2.20
N GLY A 7 4.01 29.33 0.88
CA GLY A 7 5.09 28.76 0.07
C GLY A 7 5.14 27.23 0.02
N LEU A 8 4.30 26.52 0.77
CA LEU A 8 4.18 25.06 0.67
C LEU A 8 3.38 24.67 -0.58
N LEU A 9 3.97 23.82 -1.42
CA LEU A 9 3.33 23.21 -2.59
C LEU A 9 3.20 21.71 -2.37
N ILE A 10 2.02 21.14 -2.66
CA ILE A 10 1.74 19.71 -2.52
C ILE A 10 1.42 19.17 -3.91
N ALA A 11 2.16 18.15 -4.34
CA ALA A 11 1.87 17.39 -5.56
C ALA A 11 1.29 16.03 -5.18
N VAL A 12 0.22 15.62 -5.85
CA VAL A 12 -0.43 14.32 -5.66
C VAL A 12 -0.36 13.56 -6.97
N GLN A 13 0.10 12.31 -6.90
CA GLN A 13 0.16 11.39 -8.03
C GLN A 13 -0.35 10.02 -7.59
N PRO A 14 -0.89 9.21 -8.51
CA PRO A 14 -1.23 7.82 -8.21
C PRO A 14 -0.02 7.05 -7.67
N ALA A 15 -0.24 6.21 -6.67
CA ALA A 15 0.79 5.31 -6.18
C ALA A 15 1.09 4.22 -7.22
N THR A 16 2.34 3.73 -7.25
CA THR A 16 2.75 2.62 -8.12
C THR A 16 2.37 1.27 -7.53
N GLY A 17 2.43 0.22 -8.36
CA GLY A 17 2.09 -1.14 -7.97
C GLY A 17 0.60 -1.37 -7.92
N ASP A 18 0.20 -2.41 -7.17
CA ASP A 18 -1.20 -2.83 -7.07
C ASP A 18 -1.74 -2.69 -5.65
N LYS A 19 -3.06 -2.54 -5.54
CA LYS A 19 -3.76 -2.42 -4.26
C LYS A 19 -3.80 -3.78 -3.54
N CYS A 20 -3.25 -3.84 -2.32
CA CYS A 20 -3.39 -5.00 -1.44
C CYS A 20 -4.82 -5.10 -0.88
N GLU A 21 -5.49 -6.24 -1.04
CA GLU A 21 -6.89 -6.40 -0.60
C GLU A 21 -7.07 -6.45 0.93
N ARG A 22 -6.00 -6.72 1.70
CA ARG A 22 -6.09 -6.77 3.17
C ARG A 22 -5.88 -5.42 3.85
N CYS A 23 -4.93 -4.61 3.37
CA CYS A 23 -4.59 -3.34 4.02
C CYS A 23 -4.78 -2.10 3.15
N TRP A 24 -5.21 -2.28 1.90
CA TRP A 24 -5.53 -1.22 0.93
C TRP A 24 -4.38 -0.26 0.58
N MET A 25 -3.16 -0.60 0.98
CA MET A 25 -1.95 0.06 0.51
C MET A 25 -1.59 -0.47 -0.86
N TYR A 26 -1.09 0.42 -1.73
CA TYR A 26 -0.44 0.02 -2.96
C TYR A 26 0.97 -0.47 -2.65
N HIS A 27 1.39 -1.55 -3.31
CA HIS A 27 2.73 -2.12 -3.16
C HIS A 27 3.13 -2.83 -4.46
N ASP A 28 4.38 -2.66 -4.90
CA ASP A 28 4.85 -3.22 -6.17
C ASP A 28 4.88 -4.75 -6.17
N GLU A 29 5.02 -5.36 -4.98
CA GLU A 29 5.08 -6.82 -4.79
C GLU A 29 3.76 -7.45 -4.33
N VAL A 30 2.61 -6.80 -4.57
CA VAL A 30 1.32 -7.49 -4.38
C VAL A 30 1.29 -8.73 -5.28
N GLY A 31 0.99 -9.87 -4.68
CA GLY A 31 0.92 -11.15 -5.39
C GLY A 31 2.23 -11.91 -5.55
N ALA A 32 3.33 -11.42 -4.96
CA ALA A 32 4.60 -12.15 -4.91
C ALA A 32 4.51 -13.49 -4.13
N ASP A 33 3.50 -13.64 -3.27
CA ASP A 33 3.20 -14.90 -2.59
C ASP A 33 2.16 -15.71 -3.39
N GLU A 34 2.54 -16.90 -3.87
CA GLU A 34 1.67 -17.77 -4.67
C GLU A 34 0.41 -18.23 -3.93
N THR A 35 0.46 -18.34 -2.60
CA THR A 35 -0.71 -18.71 -1.77
C THR A 35 -1.62 -17.50 -1.53
N HIS A 36 -1.05 -16.30 -1.53
CA HIS A 36 -1.75 -15.06 -1.24
C HIS A 36 -1.58 -14.01 -2.36
N LYS A 37 -2.04 -14.36 -3.57
CA LYS A 37 -1.84 -13.60 -4.82
C LYS A 37 -2.39 -12.16 -4.84
N THR A 38 -3.22 -11.78 -3.86
CA THR A 38 -3.83 -10.44 -3.76
C THR A 38 -3.28 -9.63 -2.58
N LEU A 39 -2.27 -10.15 -1.87
CA LEU A 39 -1.70 -9.54 -0.68
C LEU A 39 -0.29 -9.03 -0.95
N CYS A 40 0.07 -7.92 -0.30
CA CYS A 40 1.46 -7.47 -0.21
C CYS A 40 2.26 -8.38 0.74
N PRO A 41 3.61 -8.37 0.68
CA PRO A 41 4.46 -9.26 1.47
C PRO A 41 4.19 -9.16 2.97
N ARG A 42 3.95 -7.95 3.49
CA ARG A 42 3.59 -7.71 4.89
C ARG A 42 2.32 -8.47 5.29
N CYS A 43 1.28 -8.39 4.47
CA CYS A 43 0.00 -9.02 4.75
C CYS A 43 0.03 -10.54 4.56
N ALA A 44 0.77 -11.03 3.56
CA ALA A 44 1.01 -12.46 3.35
C ALA A 44 1.77 -13.08 4.53
N GLN A 45 2.80 -12.41 5.05
CA GLN A 45 3.55 -12.86 6.22
C GLN A 45 2.64 -13.08 7.44
N VAL A 46 1.72 -12.15 7.70
CA VAL A 46 0.77 -12.25 8.82
C VAL A 46 -0.23 -13.40 8.61
N MET A 47 -0.65 -13.68 7.38
CA MET A 47 -1.55 -14.80 7.09
C MET A 47 -0.90 -16.16 7.37
N LYS A 48 0.41 -16.30 7.19
CA LYS A 48 1.14 -17.56 7.47
C LYS A 48 1.25 -17.92 8.95
N GLN A 49 0.89 -17.00 9.83
CA GLN A 49 0.95 -17.18 11.29
C GLN A 49 -0.42 -17.55 11.89
N ILE A 50 -1.43 -17.75 11.04
CA ILE A 50 -2.80 -18.16 11.41
C ILE A 50 -3.04 -19.51 10.75
#